data_AF-A0A8K1CSX1-F1
#
_entry.id   AF-A0A8K1CSX1-F1
#
_cell.length_a   1.000
_cell.length_b   1.000
_cell.length_c   1.000
_cell.angle_alpha   90.00
_cell.angle_beta   90.00
_cell.angle_gamma   90.00
#
_symmetry.space_group_name_H-M   'P 1'
#
loop_
_entity.id
_entity.type
_entity.pdbx_description
1 polymer ?
#
loop_
_entity_poly.entity_id
_entity_poly.type
_entity_poly.pdbx_seq_one_letter_code
_entity_poly.pdbx_strand_id
1 'polypeptide(L)' 'MGAEASKVATTEAVNPCATEMETYIKCVESKNAESGGLRDGDECEKESEAYRECRRIAKELKKATAAAQKN' A
#
# COMPACT_ATOMS: atom_id res chain seq x y z
N MET A 1 -20.89 -8.14 15.68
CA MET A 1 -20.73 -8.63 14.30
C MET A 1 -20.78 -7.43 13.38
N GLY A 2 -19.75 -7.21 12.57
CA GLY A 2 -19.71 -6.10 11.61
C GLY A 2 -18.30 -5.60 11.35
N ALA A 3 -17.40 -6.49 10.91
CA ALA A 3 -16.19 -6.10 10.23
C ALA A 3 -16.62 -5.44 8.93
N GLU A 4 -16.60 -4.12 8.93
CA GLU A 4 -16.78 -3.31 7.73
C GLU A 4 -15.60 -3.56 6.80
N ALA A 5 -15.79 -4.55 5.93
CA ALA A 5 -15.19 -4.65 4.63
C ALA A 5 -15.55 -3.38 3.84
N SER A 6 -14.92 -2.26 4.20
CA SER A 6 -15.11 -0.98 3.56
C SER A 6 -13.87 -0.69 2.76
N LYS A 7 -14.03 -0.84 1.45
CA LYS A 7 -13.21 -0.26 0.38
C LYS A 7 -12.04 -1.09 -0.17
N VAL A 8 -12.30 -2.37 -0.41
CA VAL A 8 -11.96 -2.92 -1.74
C VAL A 8 -12.88 -2.20 -2.74
N ALA A 9 -12.37 -1.79 -3.90
CA ALA A 9 -13.02 -0.96 -4.91
C ALA A 9 -12.99 0.56 -4.64
N THR A 10 -11.99 1.25 -5.20
CA THR A 10 -12.13 2.46 -6.05
C THR A 10 -10.76 3.15 -6.13
N THR A 11 -9.73 2.47 -6.64
CA THR A 11 -8.54 3.18 -7.16
C THR A 11 -7.74 2.28 -8.11
N GLU A 12 -8.39 1.86 -9.21
CA GLU A 12 -7.73 1.66 -10.52
C GLU A 12 -7.11 2.98 -11.09
N ALA A 13 -6.82 3.95 -10.22
CA ALA A 13 -6.20 5.21 -10.58
C ALA A 13 -4.69 5.08 -10.39
N VAL A 14 -4.02 4.46 -11.37
CA VAL A 14 -2.60 4.61 -11.72
C VAL A 14 -1.67 4.90 -10.52
N ASN A 15 -1.76 4.09 -9.47
CA ASN A 15 -0.84 4.19 -8.35
C ASN A 15 0.26 3.16 -8.64
N PRO A 16 1.49 3.58 -8.97
CA PRO A 16 2.59 2.65 -9.27
C PRO A 16 2.95 1.76 -8.07
N CYS A 17 2.37 2.03 -6.90
CA CYS A 17 2.55 1.32 -5.64
C CYS A 17 1.32 0.51 -5.23
N ALA A 18 0.34 0.34 -6.12
CA ALA A 18 -0.88 -0.43 -5.82
C ALA A 18 -0.55 -1.88 -5.42
N THR A 19 0.40 -2.51 -6.12
CA THR A 19 0.87 -3.87 -5.81
C THR A 19 1.40 -4.00 -4.39
N GLU A 20 2.30 -3.11 -3.97
CA GLU A 20 2.86 -3.12 -2.60
C GLU A 20 1.79 -2.85 -1.55
N MET A 21 0.81 -1.98 -1.88
CA MET A 21 -0.32 -1.68 -1.03
C MET A 21 -1.24 -2.90 -0.84
N GLU A 22 -1.53 -3.64 -1.92
CA GLU A 22 -2.31 -4.88 -1.88
C GLU A 22 -1.58 -5.98 -1.11
N THR A 23 -0.26 -6.09 -1.25
CA THR A 23 0.54 -7.07 -0.49
C THR A 23 0.47 -6.77 1.01
N TYR A 24 0.62 -5.49 1.41
CA TYR A 24 0.46 -5.08 2.80
C TYR A 24 -0.95 -5.39 3.33
N ILE A 25 -2.00 -5.07 2.58
CA ILE A 25 -3.39 -5.36 2.98
C ILE A 25 -3.61 -6.86 3.15
N LYS A 26 -3.14 -7.69 2.19
CA LYS A 26 -3.24 -9.15 2.29
C LYS A 26 -2.52 -9.70 3.51
N CYS A 27 -1.33 -9.19 3.84
CA CYS A 27 -0.64 -9.56 5.07
C CYS A 27 -1.49 -9.21 6.30
N VAL A 28 -2.02 -8.00 6.39
CA VAL A 28 -2.85 -7.56 7.52
C VAL A 28 -4.11 -8.41 7.66
N GLU A 29 -4.76 -8.74 6.54
CA GLU A 29 -5.96 -9.59 6.51
C GLU A 29 -5.66 -11.03 6.92
N SER A 30 -4.60 -11.63 6.37
CA SER A 30 -4.14 -12.97 6.76
C SER A 30 -3.82 -13.03 8.25
N LYS A 31 -3.06 -12.07 8.77
CA LYS A 31 -2.70 -12.03 10.20
C LYS A 31 -3.89 -11.72 11.11
N ASN A 32 -4.85 -10.90 10.67
CA ASN A 32 -6.11 -10.73 11.38
C ASN A 32 -6.89 -12.06 11.47
N ALA A 33 -6.96 -12.80 10.38
CA ALA A 33 -7.66 -14.08 10.31
C ALA A 33 -6.97 -15.18 11.13
N GLU A 34 -5.63 -15.24 11.14
CA GLU A 34 -4.86 -16.28 11.82
C GLU A 34 -4.63 -16.02 13.31
N SER A 35 -4.25 -14.78 13.68
CA SER A 35 -3.84 -14.44 15.06
C SER A 35 -4.92 -13.70 15.87
N GLY A 36 -6.07 -13.38 15.25
CA GLY A 36 -7.13 -12.58 15.86
C GLY A 36 -6.82 -11.09 15.94
N GLY A 37 -5.86 -10.62 15.15
CA GLY A 37 -5.44 -9.21 15.09
C GLY A 37 -3.92 -9.06 14.96
N LEU A 38 -3.50 -7.96 14.32
CA LEU A 38 -2.10 -7.57 14.20
C LEU A 38 -1.61 -7.10 15.58
N ARG A 39 -0.92 -7.99 16.32
CA ARG A 39 -0.62 -7.78 17.75
C ARG A 39 0.48 -6.76 18.01
N ASP A 40 1.44 -6.66 17.11
CA ASP A 40 2.52 -5.69 17.15
C ASP A 40 2.83 -5.33 15.71
N GLY A 41 3.04 -4.05 15.40
CA GLY A 41 3.16 -3.47 14.06
C GLY A 41 4.27 -4.01 13.15
N ASP A 42 4.86 -5.15 13.48
CA ASP A 42 6.04 -5.77 12.89
C ASP A 42 5.70 -6.80 11.80
N GLU A 43 4.57 -7.51 11.91
CA GLU A 43 4.28 -8.66 11.01
C GLU A 43 4.13 -8.29 9.54
N CYS A 44 3.76 -7.04 9.24
CA CYS A 44 3.66 -6.51 7.88
C CYS A 44 4.52 -5.25 7.70
N GLU A 45 5.53 -5.05 8.57
CA GLU A 45 6.41 -3.86 8.51
C GLU A 45 7.14 -3.82 7.17
N LYS A 46 7.69 -4.95 6.70
CA LYS A 46 8.38 -5.06 5.40
C LYS A 46 7.50 -4.62 4.23
N GLU A 47 6.28 -5.13 4.12
CA GLU A 47 5.35 -4.72 3.07
C GLU A 47 4.97 -3.23 3.20
N SER A 48 4.84 -2.73 4.43
CA SER A 48 4.54 -1.31 4.67
C SER A 48 5.72 -0.40 4.30
N GLU A 49 6.96 -0.83 4.52
CA GLU A 49 8.18 -0.15 4.12
C GLU A 49 8.30 -0.12 2.61
N ALA A 50 8.05 -1.24 1.93
CA ALA A 50 8.08 -1.33 0.48
C ALA A 50 7.02 -0.40 -0.16
N TYR A 51 5.82 -0.32 0.41
CA TYR A 51 4.81 0.65 -0.03
C TYR A 51 5.24 2.10 0.18
N ARG A 52 5.85 2.43 1.33
CA ARG A 52 6.37 3.78 1.62
C ARG A 52 7.52 4.16 0.68
N GLU A 53 8.43 3.24 0.43
CA GLU A 53 9.55 3.43 -0.48
C GLU A 53 9.07 3.62 -1.91
N CYS A 54 8.14 2.79 -2.38
CA CYS A 54 7.53 2.98 -3.68
C CYS A 54 6.87 4.36 -3.78
N ARG A 55 6.13 4.82 -2.76
CA ARG A 55 5.52 6.16 -2.79
C ARG A 55 6.56 7.27 -2.85
N ARG A 56 7.69 7.10 -2.17
CA ARG A 56 8.82 8.05 -2.21
C ARG A 56 9.40 8.11 -3.63
N ILE A 57 9.70 6.96 -4.22
CA ILE A 57 10.23 6.86 -5.59
C ILE A 57 9.22 7.42 -6.60
N ALA A 58 7.94 7.02 -6.50
CA ALA A 58 6.88 7.49 -7.37
C ALA A 58 6.71 9.02 -7.30
N LYS A 59 6.85 9.63 -6.12
CA LYS A 59 6.82 11.09 -5.96
C LYS A 59 7.98 11.77 -6.67
N GLU A 60 9.19 11.22 -6.55
CA GLU A 60 10.38 11.75 -7.22
C GLU A 60 10.30 11.56 -8.74
N LEU A 61 9.83 10.40 -9.21
CA LEU A 61 9.54 10.14 -10.62
C LEU A 61 8.49 11.09 -11.17
N LYS A 62 7.41 11.38 -10.43
CA LYS A 62 6.37 12.33 -10.85
C LYS A 62 6.93 13.74 -10.98
N LYS A 63 7.82 14.16 -10.07
CA LYS A 63 8.52 15.45 -10.19
C LYS A 63 9.44 15.48 -11.41
N ALA A 64 10.21 14.41 -11.63
CA ALA A 64 11.13 14.31 -12.76
C ALA A 64 10.37 14.30 -14.11
N THR A 65 9.28 13.55 -14.21
CA THR A 65 8.41 13.54 -15.42
C THR A 65 7.68 14.87 -15.61
N ALA A 66 7.21 15.52 -14.54
CA ALA A 66 6.61 16.85 -14.63
C ALA A 66 7.61 17.93 -15.06
N ALA A 67 8.89 17.80 -14.69
CA ALA A 67 9.96 18.68 -15.16
C ALA A 67 10.34 18.38 -16.63
N ALA A 68 10.35 17.10 -17.02
CA ALA A 68 10.68 16.66 -18.37
C ALA A 68 9.59 16.99 -19.41
N GLN A 69 8.31 17.00 -19.03
CA GLN A 69 7.21 17.37 -19.94
C GLN A 69 7.06 18.89 -20.17
N LYS A 70 7.88 19.72 -19.53
CA LYS A 70 7.81 21.17 -19.63
C LYS A 70 8.88 21.79 -20.55
N ASN A 71 9.55 20.98 -21.38
CA ASN A 71 10.50 21.41 -22.42
C ASN A 71 9.95 21.11 -23.81
#